data_AF-A0A7C5G219-F1
#
_entry.id   AF-A0A7C5G219-F1
#
_cell.length_a   1.000
_cell.length_b   1.000
_cell.length_c   1.000
_cell.angle_alpha   90.00
_cell.angle_beta   90.00
_cell.angle_gamma   90.00
#
_symmetry.space_group_name_H-M   'P 1'
#
loop_
_entity.id
_entity.type
_entity.pdbx_description
1 polymer ?
#
loop_
_entity_poly.entity_id
_entity_poly.type
_entity_poly.pdbx_seq_one_letter_code
_entity_poly.pdbx_strand_id
1 'polypeptide(L)' 'MRNIAAFYKAVLEGPYDNPTVPRAVAGCLTCILGREACLRGRRITMAELLAEKRKLPLDLTGLVE' A
#
# COMPACT_ATOMS: atom_id res chain seq x y z
N MET A 1 -20.55 5.89 8.36
CA MET A 1 -20.07 5.64 9.74
C MET A 1 -20.03 4.15 10.16
N ARG A 2 -20.00 3.17 9.24
CA ARG A 2 -19.96 1.74 9.62
C ARG A 2 -18.54 1.18 9.82
N ASN A 3 -17.54 1.81 9.19
CA ASN A 3 -16.13 1.39 9.25
C ASN A 3 -15.51 1.66 10.63
N ILE A 4 -15.67 2.86 11.19
CA ILE A 4 -15.01 3.27 12.45
C ILE A 4 -15.45 2.40 13.63
N ALA A 5 -16.76 2.09 13.74
CA ALA A 5 -17.27 1.22 14.80
C ALA A 5 -16.74 -0.22 14.70
N ALA A 6 -16.63 -0.76 13.48
CA ALA A 6 -16.07 -2.09 13.25
C ALA A 6 -14.56 -2.14 13.57
N PHE A 7 -13.83 -1.08 13.22
CA PHE A 7 -12.42 -0.93 13.58
C PHE A 7 -12.23 -0.83 15.09
N TYR A 8 -13.02 0.01 15.78
CA TYR A 8 -12.98 0.15 17.24
C TYR A 8 -13.21 -1.19 17.95
N LYS A 9 -14.22 -1.95 17.51
CA LYS A 9 -14.50 -3.29 18.01
C LYS A 9 -13.32 -4.24 17.78
N ALA A 10 -12.73 -4.22 16.59
CA ALA A 10 -11.58 -5.06 16.25
C ALA A 10 -10.33 -4.75 17.09
N VAL A 11 -10.12 -3.49 17.47
CA VAL A 11 -9.01 -3.09 18.35
C VAL A 11 -9.21 -3.62 19.78
N LEU A 12 -10.44 -3.54 20.30
CA LEU A 12 -10.72 -3.94 21.68
C LEU A 12 -10.87 -5.45 21.87
N GLU A 13 -11.50 -6.13 20.92
CA GLU A 13 -11.85 -7.55 21.05
C GLU A 13 -10.77 -8.48 20.45
N GLY A 14 -9.76 -7.90 19.81
CA GLY A 14 -8.65 -8.64 19.20
C GLY A 14 -8.96 -9.55 18.00
N PRO A 15 -10.04 -9.42 17.20
CA PRO A 15 -10.15 -10.17 15.96
C PRO A 15 -9.10 -9.69 14.94
N TYR A 16 -8.15 -10.56 14.62
CA TYR A 16 -7.08 -10.30 13.65
C TYR A 16 -7.46 -10.59 12.19
N ASP A 17 -8.70 -11.02 11.94
CA ASP A 17 -9.19 -11.43 10.62
C ASP A 17 -9.47 -10.27 9.65
N ASN A 18 -9.24 -9.01 10.10
CA ASN A 18 -9.67 -7.77 9.45
C ASN A 18 -9.68 -7.87 7.91
N PRO A 19 -10.85 -8.11 7.30
CA PRO A 19 -10.95 -8.45 5.88
C PRO A 19 -10.64 -7.27 4.96
N THR A 20 -10.44 -6.08 5.51
CA THR A 20 -10.05 -4.89 4.75
C THR A 20 -8.55 -4.85 4.43
N VAL A 21 -7.72 -5.59 5.17
CA VAL A 21 -6.26 -5.60 5.02
C VAL A 21 -5.83 -5.98 3.60
N PRO A 22 -6.32 -7.07 2.97
CA PRO A 22 -5.93 -7.41 1.60
C PRO A 22 -6.21 -6.29 0.59
N ARG A 23 -7.35 -5.59 0.74
CA ARG A 23 -7.72 -4.47 -0.14
C ARG A 23 -6.87 -3.24 0.10
N ALA A 24 -6.56 -2.92 1.36
CA ALA A 24 -5.66 -1.81 1.71
C ALA A 24 -4.26 -2.04 1.13
N VAL A 25 -3.70 -3.23 1.33
CA VAL A 25 -2.39 -3.62 0.78
C VAL A 25 -2.39 -3.55 -0.75
N ALA A 26 -3.43 -4.08 -1.40
CA ALA A 26 -3.56 -4.01 -2.86
C ALA A 26 -3.64 -2.57 -3.38
N GLY A 27 -4.33 -1.68 -2.67
CA GLY A 27 -4.40 -0.25 -2.99
C GLY A 27 -3.02 0.41 -2.94
N CYS A 28 -2.27 0.20 -1.84
CA CYS A 28 -0.92 0.72 -1.70
C CYS A 28 0.03 0.21 -2.80
N LEU A 29 0.00 -1.10 -3.09
CA LEU A 29 0.81 -1.69 -4.16
C LEU A 29 0.46 -1.12 -5.54
N THR A 30 -0.81 -0.82 -5.79
CA THR A 30 -1.26 -0.20 -7.05
C THR A 30 -0.68 1.21 -7.22
N CYS A 31 -0.65 2.01 -6.15
CA CYS A 31 0.00 3.33 -6.18
C CYS A 31 1.50 3.22 -6.53
N ILE A 32 2.20 2.26 -5.92
CA ILE A 32 3.62 2.00 -6.21
C ILE A 32 3.80 1.59 -7.68
N LEU A 33 2.96 0.67 -8.19
CA LEU A 33 2.98 0.25 -9.58
C LEU A 33 2.81 1.43 -10.55
N GLY A 34 1.87 2.33 -10.27
CA GLY A 34 1.64 3.53 -11.08
C GLY A 34 2.85 4.46 -11.09
N ARG A 35 3.43 4.75 -9.92
CA ARG A 35 4.67 5.54 -9.78
C ARG A 35 5.81 4.94 -10.61
N GLU A 36 6.02 3.63 -10.48
CA GLU A 36 7.12 2.93 -11.14
C GLU A 36 6.94 2.85 -12.66
N ALA A 37 5.72 2.63 -13.14
CA ALA A 37 5.41 2.68 -14.57
C ALA A 37 5.70 4.06 -15.15
N CYS A 38 5.33 5.14 -14.43
CA CYS A 38 5.58 6.51 -14.83
C CYS A 38 7.08 6.84 -14.90
N LEU A 39 7.83 6.57 -13.82
CA LEU A 39 9.27 6.85 -13.77
C LEU A 39 10.07 6.09 -14.84
N ARG A 40 9.63 4.89 -15.22
CA ARG A 40 10.28 4.07 -16.25
C ARG A 40 9.80 4.39 -17.67
N GLY A 41 8.75 5.19 -17.81
CA GLY A 41 8.16 5.51 -19.11
C GLY A 41 7.62 4.29 -19.87
N ARG A 42 7.26 3.21 -19.17
CA ARG A 42 6.73 1.99 -19.80
C ARG A 42 5.69 1.30 -18.94
N ARG A 43 4.86 0.47 -19.58
CA ARG A 43 3.98 -0.46 -18.86
C ARG A 43 4.82 -1.52 -18.14
N ILE A 44 4.46 -1.76 -16.88
CA ILE A 44 4.97 -2.86 -16.04
C ILE A 44 3.79 -3.55 -15.36
N THR A 45 3.97 -4.80 -14.98
CA THR A 45 3.02 -5.63 -14.24
C THR A 45 3.40 -5.72 -12.77
N MET A 46 2.43 -6.07 -11.92
CA MET A 46 2.68 -6.32 -10.49
C MET A 46 3.67 -7.47 -10.28
N ALA A 47 3.62 -8.50 -11.12
CA ALA A 47 4.53 -9.64 -11.05
C ALA A 47 5.98 -9.23 -11.32
N GLU A 48 6.23 -8.44 -12.36
CA GLU A 48 7.56 -7.87 -12.64
C GLU A 48 8.05 -7.02 -11.46
N LEU A 49 7.21 -6.10 -10.97
CA LEU A 49 7.56 -5.20 -9.87
C LEU A 49 7.96 -5.96 -8.59
N LEU A 50 7.22 -7.01 -8.21
CA LEU A 50 7.50 -7.81 -7.02
C LEU A 50 8.73 -8.71 -7.19
N ALA A 51 8.95 -9.24 -8.40
CA ALA A 51 10.09 -10.09 -8.69
C ALA A 51 11.44 -9.36 -8.55
N GLU A 52 11.46 -8.05 -8.79
CA GLU A 52 12.66 -7.22 -8.63
C GLU A 52 13.17 -7.15 -7.19
N LYS A 53 12.30 -7.36 -6.19
CA LYS A 53 12.62 -7.28 -4.75
C LYS A 53 13.39 -6.00 -4.39
N ARG A 54 13.14 -4.93 -5.13
CA ARG A 54 13.86 -3.67 -5.01
C ARG A 54 13.36 -2.91 -3.78
N LYS A 55 14.29 -2.43 -2.95
CA LYS A 55 13.95 -1.51 -1.87
C LYS A 55 13.62 -0.13 -2.46
N LEU A 56 12.57 0.49 -1.94
CA LEU A 56 12.23 1.89 -2.21
C LEU A 56 12.71 2.72 -1.02
N PRO A 57 13.88 3.39 -1.10
CA PRO A 57 14.35 4.24 -0.02
C PRO A 57 13.42 5.45 0.10
N LEU A 58 13.18 5.86 1.35
CA LEU A 58 12.50 7.10 1.63
C LEU A 58 13.48 8.25 1.41
N ASP A 59 13.16 9.12 0.46
CA ASP A 59 13.88 10.38 0.24
C ASP A 59 12.94 11.53 0.64
N LEU A 60 13.34 12.27 1.67
CA LEU A 60 12.60 13.42 2.20
C LEU A 60 13.17 14.75 1.70
N THR A 61 14.11 14.72 0.76
CA THR A 61 14.72 15.94 0.21
C THR A 61 13.63 16.85 -0.36
N GLY A 62 13.58 18.09 0.11
CA GLY A 62 12.58 19.08 -0.31
C GLY A 62 11.25 19.02 0.44
N LEU A 63 11.06 18.07 1.37
CA LEU A 63 9.95 18.13 2.32
C LEU A 63 10.27 19.20 3.36
N VAL A 64 9.41 20.21 3.45
CA VAL A 64 9.48 21.28 4.46
C VAL A 64 8.48 20.99 5.58
N GLU A 65 8.78 21.49 6.79
CA GLU A 65 7.84 21.43 7.94
C GLU A 65 6.52 22.15 7.68
#